data_AF-A0A841H156-F1
#
_entry.id   AF-A0A841H156-F1
#
_cell.length_a   1.000
_cell.length_b   1.000
_cell.length_c   1.000
_cell.angle_alpha   90.00
_cell.angle_beta   90.00
_cell.angle_gamma   90.00
#
_symmetry.space_group_name_H-M   'P 1'
#
loop_
_entity.id
_entity.type
_entity.pdbx_description
1 polymer ?
#
loop_
_entity_poly.entity_id
_entity_poly.type
_entity_poly.pdbx_seq_one_letter_code
_entity_poly.pdbx_strand_id
1 'polypeptide(L)'
;MGLRTFRDAGDREWRVWDVQPDTTNDVRLRTLGHLPAEMAGGWLCFETEGEKRRLTPVPEGWDVDDPEALIRLCLLATLVVRAARPISTDASG
;
A
#
# COMPACT_ATOMS: atom_id res chain seq x y z
N MET A 1 -4.13 4.02 13.07
CA MET A 1 -2.89 4.81 13.33
C MET A 1 -1.88 3.94 14.07
N GLY A 2 -1.49 2.81 13.48
CA GLY A 2 -0.50 1.90 14.06
C GLY A 2 0.83 1.95 13.30
N LEU A 3 1.59 3.05 13.28
CA LEU A 3 2.91 2.98 12.63
C LEU A 3 3.79 1.95 13.35
N ARG A 4 4.35 1.00 12.59
CA ARG A 4 5.33 0.01 13.06
C ARG A 4 6.52 -0.05 12.13
N THR A 5 7.62 -0.55 12.66
CA THR A 5 8.87 -0.77 11.93
C THR A 5 9.39 -2.17 12.20
N PHE A 6 9.91 -2.83 11.17
CA PHE A 6 10.58 -4.12 11.29
C PHE A 6 11.73 -4.21 10.29
N ARG A 7 12.61 -5.20 10.44
CA ARG A 7 13.67 -5.52 9.48
C ARG A 7 13.37 -6.83 8.78
N ASP A 8 13.64 -6.91 7.48
CA ASP A 8 13.56 -8.17 6.75
C ASP A 8 14.88 -8.98 6.83
N ALA A 9 14.92 -10.15 6.20
CA ALA A 9 16.11 -11.01 6.17
C ALA A 9 17.34 -10.37 5.47
N GLY A 10 17.13 -9.30 4.71
CA GLY A 10 18.19 -8.53 4.04
C GLY A 10 18.61 -7.28 4.82
N ASP A 11 18.23 -7.16 6.10
CA ASP A 11 18.49 -6.00 6.97
C ASP A 11 17.85 -4.69 6.47
N ARG A 12 16.86 -4.78 5.55
CA ARG A 12 16.13 -3.60 5.09
C ARG A 12 15.10 -3.21 6.13
N GLU A 13 15.11 -1.94 6.50
CA GLU A 13 14.09 -1.38 7.40
C GLU A 13 12.81 -1.12 6.61
N TRP A 14 11.70 -1.67 7.11
CA TRP A 14 10.36 -1.47 6.57
C TRP A 14 9.52 -0.69 7.57
N ARG A 15 8.77 0.29 7.06
CA ARG A 15 7.68 0.96 7.77
C ARG A 15 6.36 0.38 7.31
N VAL A 16 5.45 0.12 8.23
CA VAL A 16 4.08 -0.36 7.94
C VAL A 16 3.05 0.50 8.67
N TRP A 17 1.98 0.86 7.96
CA TRP A 17 0.87 1.62 8.51
C TRP A 17 -0.45 1.28 7.82
N ASP A 18 -1.55 1.42 8.55
CA ASP A 18 -2.90 1.40 7.98
C ASP A 18 -3.20 2.69 7.22
N VAL A 19 -3.77 2.56 6.03
CA VAL A 19 -4.36 3.67 5.29
C VAL A 19 -5.85 3.46 5.24
N GLN A 20 -6.59 4.36 5.89
CA GLN A 20 -8.04 4.43 5.82
C GLN A 20 -8.41 5.51 4.79
N PRO A 21 -8.99 5.15 3.65
CA PRO A 21 -9.48 6.14 2.70
C PRO A 21 -10.68 6.84 3.33
N ASP A 22 -10.46 8.06 3.83
CA ASP A 22 -11.59 8.93 4.11
C ASP A 22 -12.20 9.31 2.75
N THR A 23 -13.27 8.60 2.38
CA THR A 23 -14.02 8.86 1.14
C THR A 23 -14.57 10.29 1.09
N THR A 24 -14.66 10.96 2.24
CA THR A 24 -15.06 12.37 2.33
C THR A 24 -13.87 13.30 2.09
N ASN A 25 -12.63 13.00 2.47
CA ASN A 25 -11.54 13.98 2.41
C ASN A 25 -10.41 13.65 1.42
N ASP A 26 -10.38 12.44 0.86
CA ASP A 26 -9.33 12.03 -0.07
C ASP A 26 -9.57 12.58 -1.48
N VAL A 27 -8.86 13.66 -1.80
CA VAL A 27 -8.86 14.34 -3.11
C VAL A 27 -8.58 13.36 -4.25
N ARG A 28 -7.75 12.33 -4.06
CA ARG A 28 -7.45 11.37 -5.13
C ARG A 28 -8.69 10.58 -5.55
N LEU A 29 -9.56 10.26 -4.59
CA LEU A 29 -10.79 9.51 -4.86
C LEU A 29 -11.83 10.40 -5.53
N ARG A 30 -11.88 11.67 -5.13
CA ARG A 30 -12.74 12.69 -5.75
C ARG A 30 -12.33 12.98 -7.20
N THR A 31 -11.04 12.96 -7.51
CA THR A 31 -10.54 13.28 -8.86
C THR A 31 -10.50 12.07 -9.81
N LEU A 32 -10.22 10.86 -9.32
CA LEU A 32 -10.12 9.64 -10.16
C LEU A 32 -11.45 8.89 -10.33
N GLY A 33 -12.54 9.39 -9.75
CA GLY A 33 -13.89 8.87 -9.94
C GLY A 33 -14.24 7.73 -8.98
N HIS A 34 -13.41 6.68 -8.85
CA HIS A 34 -13.71 5.57 -7.93
C HIS A 34 -12.44 4.87 -7.43
N LEU A 35 -12.43 4.61 -6.12
CA LEU A 35 -11.47 3.74 -5.45
C LEU A 35 -11.87 2.27 -5.73
N PRO A 36 -10.94 1.36 -6.09
CA PRO A 36 -11.28 -0.06 -6.19
C PRO A 36 -11.94 -0.56 -4.92
N ALA A 37 -12.98 -1.40 -5.03
CA ALA A 37 -13.78 -1.86 -3.89
C ALA A 37 -12.92 -2.53 -2.80
N GLU A 38 -11.86 -3.22 -3.20
CA GLU A 38 -10.87 -3.85 -2.31
C GLU A 38 -10.09 -2.86 -1.45
N MET A 39 -9.92 -1.61 -1.90
CA MET A 39 -9.22 -0.56 -1.16
C MET A 39 -10.17 0.26 -0.29
N ALA A 40 -11.49 0.15 -0.49
CA ALA A 40 -12.49 0.92 0.25
C ALA A 40 -12.51 0.59 1.76
N GLY A 41 -12.13 -0.63 2.14
CA GLY A 41 -11.96 -1.06 3.54
C GLY A 41 -10.61 -0.70 4.16
N GLY A 42 -9.80 0.09 3.46
CA GLY A 42 -8.43 0.39 3.83
C GLY A 42 -7.42 -0.68 3.41
N TRP A 43 -6.14 -0.34 3.53
CA TRP A 43 -5.03 -1.24 3.20
C TRP A 43 -3.84 -1.01 4.12
N LEU A 44 -3.02 -2.04 4.29
CA LEU A 44 -1.68 -1.85 4.86
C LEU A 44 -0.75 -1.36 3.77
N CYS A 45 0.04 -0.36 4.11
CA CYS A 45 1.09 0.15 3.27
C CYS A 45 2.43 -0.21 3.90
N PHE A 46 3.27 -0.91 3.14
CA PHE A 46 4.65 -1.24 3.49
C PHE A 46 5.58 -0.37 2.65
N GLU A 47 6.59 0.23 3.26
CA GLU A 47 7.55 1.07 2.57
C GLU A 47 8.95 0.87 3.14
N THR A 48 9.90 0.65 2.23
CA THR A 48 11.34 0.65 2.49
C THR A 48 12.00 1.57 1.46
N GLU A 49 13.33 1.66 1.47
CA GLU A 49 14.05 2.45 0.49
C GLU A 49 13.82 1.91 -0.94
N GLY A 50 13.21 2.74 -1.80
CA GLY A 50 12.98 2.41 -3.21
C GLY A 50 11.83 1.43 -3.50
N GLU A 51 11.18 0.87 -2.47
CA GLU A 51 10.16 -0.16 -2.63
C GLU A 51 8.93 0.12 -1.75
N LYS A 52 7.75 -0.05 -2.32
CA LYS A 52 6.47 0.15 -1.64
C LYS A 52 5.52 -0.98 -2.00
N ARG A 53 4.85 -1.57 -1.00
CA ARG A 53 3.87 -2.65 -1.19
C ARG A 53 2.56 -2.33 -0.49
N ARG A 54 1.47 -2.94 -0.94
CA ARG A 54 0.14 -2.79 -0.34
C ARG A 54 -0.52 -4.14 -0.12
N LEU A 55 -1.21 -4.29 1.01
CA LEU A 55 -2.01 -5.46 1.34
C LEU A 55 -3.45 -5.04 1.63
N THR A 56 -4.40 -5.66 0.94
CA THR A 56 -5.85 -5.49 1.13
C THR A 56 -6.48 -6.86 1.41
N PRO A 57 -7.48 -6.94 2.32
CA PRO A 57 -7.89 -5.90 3.28
C PRO A 57 -6.85 -5.73 4.42
N VAL A 58 -7.07 -4.77 5.33
CA VAL A 58 -6.27 -4.66 6.57
C VAL A 58 -6.54 -5.90 7.45
N PRO A 59 -5.53 -6.73 7.75
CA PRO A 59 -5.70 -7.89 8.64
C PRO A 59 -5.99 -7.44 10.08
N GLU A 60 -6.82 -8.18 10.82
CA GLU A 60 -6.99 -7.92 12.26
C GLU A 60 -5.70 -8.18 13.03
N GLY A 61 -5.43 -7.35 14.05
CA GLY A 61 -4.28 -7.53 14.95
C GLY A 61 -2.91 -7.37 14.29
N TRP A 62 -2.82 -6.73 13.11
CA TRP A 62 -1.53 -6.48 12.47
C TRP A 62 -0.60 -5.54 13.26
N ASP A 63 -1.16 -4.72 14.16
CA ASP A 63 -0.46 -3.69 14.91
C ASP A 63 0.16 -4.22 16.23
N VAL A 64 0.10 -5.53 16.45
CA VAL A 64 0.84 -6.22 17.51
C VAL A 64 2.35 -6.17 17.24
N ASP A 65 3.14 -6.22 18.30
CA ASP A 65 4.60 -6.17 18.24
C ASP A 65 5.19 -7.56 17.90
N ASP A 66 4.86 -8.06 16.70
CA ASP A 66 5.37 -9.33 16.14
C ASP A 66 6.04 -9.05 14.77
N PRO A 67 7.37 -8.84 14.74
CA PRO A 67 8.12 -8.59 13.51
C PRO A 67 7.94 -9.70 12.46
N GLU A 68 7.89 -10.96 12.89
CA GLU A 68 7.73 -12.12 12.01
C GLU A 68 6.36 -12.14 11.33
N ALA A 69 5.31 -11.72 12.03
CA ALA A 69 4.00 -11.49 11.41
C ALA A 69 4.08 -10.37 10.36
N LEU A 70 4.72 -9.24 10.67
CA LEU A 70 4.86 -8.13 9.73
C LEU A 70 5.65 -8.51 8.47
N ILE A 71 6.70 -9.33 8.62
CA ILE A 71 7.44 -9.90 7.48
C ILE A 71 6.52 -10.76 6.61
N ARG A 72 5.73 -11.67 7.20
CA ARG A 72 4.77 -12.51 6.45
C ARG A 72 3.75 -11.64 5.69
N LEU A 73 3.21 -10.62 6.33
CA LEU A 73 2.26 -9.70 5.69
C LEU A 73 2.92 -8.91 4.54
N CYS A 74 4.17 -8.49 4.70
CA CYS A 74 4.93 -7.78 3.66
C CYS A 74 5.21 -8.67 2.43
N LEU A 75 5.47 -9.96 2.65
CA LEU A 75 5.66 -10.93 1.56
C LEU A 75 4.37 -11.18 0.77
N LEU A 76 3.21 -11.12 1.43
CA LEU A 76 1.89 -11.24 0.79
C LEU A 76 1.45 -9.94 0.09
N ALA A 77 2.07 -8.80 0.41
CA ALA A 77 1.71 -7.51 -0.13
C ALA A 77 2.14 -7.35 -1.59
N THR A 78 1.28 -6.75 -2.40
CA THR A 78 1.51 -6.48 -3.82
C THR A 78 2.42 -5.26 -4.00
N LEU A 79 3.43 -5.37 -4.87
CA LEU A 79 4.32 -4.26 -5.22
C LEU A 79 3.54 -3.11 -5.89
N VAL A 80 3.74 -1.89 -5.38
CA VAL A 80 3.17 -0.68 -5.97
C VAL A 80 4.08 -0.23 -7.11
N VAL A 81 3.81 -0.74 -8.31
CA VAL A 81 4.36 -0.13 -9.53
C VAL A 81 3.64 1.18 -9.80
N ARG A 82 4.39 2.27 -9.97
CA ARG A 82 3.81 3.48 -10.55
C ARG A 82 3.38 3.13 -11.96
N ALA A 83 2.08 3.24 -12.26
CA ALA A 83 1.61 3.16 -13.64
C ALA A 83 2.35 4.25 -14.44
N ALA A 84 3.21 3.82 -15.36
CA ALA A 84 3.74 4.73 -16.37
C ALA A 84 2.52 5.28 -17.11
N ARG A 85 2.42 6.61 -17.22
CA ARG A 85 1.40 7.24 -18.07
C ARG A 85 1.51 6.56 -19.44
N PRO A 86 0.45 5.91 -19.98
CA PRO A 86 0.52 5.42 -21.34
C PRO A 86 0.81 6.64 -22.21
N ILE A 87 1.94 6.61 -22.91
CA ILE A 87 2.20 7.54 -24.00
C ILE A 87 1.11 7.29 -25.03
N SER A 88 0.11 8.18 -25.08
CA SER A 88 -0.84 8.20 -26.19
C SER A 88 -0.06 8.54 -27.45
N THR A 89 0.36 7.52 -28.19
CA THR A 89 0.77 7.69 -29.58
C THR A 89 -0.49 7.95 -30.39
N ASP A 90 -0.88 9.22 -30.47
CA ASP A 90 -1.77 9.68 -31.51
C ASP A 90 -0.94 9.78 -32.80
N ALA A 91 -1.05 8.75 -33.63
CA ALA A 91 -0.56 8.74 -35.00
C ALA A 91 -1.72 8.24 -35.88
N SER A 92 -2.55 9.19 -36.29
CA SER A 92 -3.53 9.08 -37.37
C SER A 92 -3.68 10.51 -37.88
N GLY A 93 -3.46 10.86 -39.14
CA GLY A 93 -3.14 10.18 -40.38
C GLY A 93 -3.11 11.27 -41.45
#